data_AF-A0A5D2MTF0-F1
#
_entry.id   AF-A0A5D2MTF0-F1
#
_cell.length_a   1.000
_cell.length_b   1.000
_cell.length_c   1.000
_cell.angle_alpha   90.00
_cell.angle_beta   90.00
_cell.angle_gamma   90.00
#
_symmetry.space_group_name_H-M   'P 1'
#
loop_
_entity.id
_entity.type
_entity.pdbx_description
1 polymer ?
#
loop_
_entity_poly.entity_id
_entity_poly.type
_entity_poly.pdbx_seq_one_letter_code
_entity_poly.pdbx_strand_id
1 'polypeptide(L)'
;MLREANPSELQKLVVENILAFNETFWIRLAARSDTCKSDDDKKDYEELATAVMSIVDRIVHKTHEKIDSATDVLKEILEPAVNEEEETPWPPKDPEALKTMEKKIFQMEQEGKLDEGFLAEVSAQLRQAKEDADKPGLEAMLQKVLQLYASTVLSKRSYAKKGNTLFIEFSMHHPLVTKGMKC
;
A
#
# COMPACT_ATOMS: atom_id res chain seq x y z
N MET A 1 17.73 -16.67 16.91
CA MET A 1 16.42 -16.60 16.24
C MET A 1 16.32 -15.44 15.24
N LEU A 2 16.14 -14.16 15.61
CA LEU A 2 16.10 -13.06 14.61
C LEU A 2 17.44 -12.83 13.90
N ARG A 3 18.54 -12.89 14.65
CA ARG A 3 19.92 -12.65 14.13
C ARG A 3 20.41 -13.70 13.13
N GLU A 4 19.79 -14.88 13.12
CA GLU A 4 20.21 -16.04 12.33
C GLU A 4 19.27 -16.31 11.14
N ALA A 5 18.15 -15.59 11.05
CA ALA A 5 17.15 -15.77 10.01
C ALA A 5 17.62 -15.19 8.67
N ASN A 6 17.33 -15.89 7.57
CA ASN A 6 17.51 -15.32 6.23
C ASN A 6 16.44 -14.25 5.92
N PRO A 7 16.57 -13.43 4.86
CA PRO A 7 15.65 -12.32 4.63
C PRO A 7 14.15 -12.68 4.56
N SER A 8 13.81 -13.84 3.98
CA SER A 8 12.43 -14.30 3.88
C SER A 8 11.88 -14.80 5.22
N GLU A 9 12.71 -15.56 5.95
CA GLU A 9 12.39 -16.03 7.30
C GLU A 9 12.29 -14.87 8.29
N LEU A 10 13.13 -13.85 8.15
CA LEU A 10 13.14 -12.67 9.00
C LEU A 10 11.82 -11.90 8.86
N GLN A 11 11.36 -11.66 7.63
CA GLN A 11 10.08 -11.00 7.38
C GLN A 11 8.93 -11.77 8.03
N LYS A 12 8.87 -13.09 7.81
CA LYS A 12 7.85 -13.95 8.42
C LYS A 12 7.91 -13.91 9.94
N LEU A 13 9.10 -14.05 10.52
CA LEU A 13 9.30 -14.07 11.97
C LEU A 13 8.90 -12.72 12.60
N VAL A 14 9.22 -11.60 11.95
CA VAL A 14 8.79 -10.27 12.43
C VAL A 14 7.27 -10.15 12.42
N VAL A 15 6.60 -10.56 11.35
CA VAL A 15 5.13 -10.53 11.26
C VAL A 15 4.50 -11.42 12.35
N GLU A 16 4.99 -12.64 12.52
CA GLU A 16 4.49 -13.56 13.55
C GLU A 16 4.64 -12.99 14.97
N ASN A 17 5.77 -12.32 15.26
CA ASN A 17 5.98 -11.68 16.56
C ASN A 17 5.05 -10.47 16.77
N ILE A 18 4.79 -9.68 15.74
CA ILE A 18 3.84 -8.55 15.82
C ILE A 18 2.42 -9.08 16.04
N LEU A 19 2.00 -10.10 15.29
CA LEU A 19 0.66 -10.69 15.41
C LEU A 19 0.47 -11.48 16.72
N ALA A 20 1.55 -11.80 17.44
CA ALA A 20 1.49 -12.42 18.75
C ALA A 20 0.97 -11.49 19.85
N PHE A 21 0.92 -10.17 19.62
CA PHE A 21 0.30 -9.18 20.52
C PHE A 21 -1.23 -9.21 20.45
N ASN A 22 -1.81 -10.39 20.68
CA ASN A 22 -3.25 -10.64 20.63
C ASN A 22 -3.89 -10.61 22.03
N GLU A 23 -5.20 -10.84 22.11
CA GLU A 23 -5.96 -10.86 23.37
C GLU A 23 -5.32 -11.75 24.44
N THR A 24 -4.86 -12.95 24.05
CA THR A 24 -4.22 -13.89 24.98
C THR A 24 -2.90 -13.34 25.53
N PHE A 25 -2.14 -12.56 24.74
CA PHE A 25 -0.95 -11.87 25.24
C PHE A 25 -1.31 -10.89 26.36
N TRP A 26 -2.34 -10.06 26.16
CA TRP A 26 -2.79 -9.09 27.17
C TRP A 26 -3.32 -9.76 28.43
N ILE A 27 -4.09 -10.84 28.30
CA ILE A 27 -4.57 -11.63 29.45
C ILE A 27 -3.39 -12.22 30.24
N ARG A 28 -2.36 -12.75 29.56
CA ARG A 28 -1.16 -13.26 30.25
C ARG A 28 -0.40 -12.17 30.97
N LEU A 29 -0.30 -10.97 30.38
CA LEU A 29 0.37 -9.84 30.99
C LEU A 29 -0.37 -9.37 32.25
N ALA A 30 -1.69 -9.25 32.18
CA ALA A 30 -2.54 -8.92 33.33
C ALA A 30 -2.41 -9.96 34.44
N ALA A 31 -2.51 -11.25 34.12
CA ALA A 31 -2.36 -12.32 35.10
C ALA A 31 -0.99 -12.31 35.79
N ARG A 32 0.08 -11.94 35.08
CA ARG A 32 1.41 -11.79 35.70
C ARG A 32 1.46 -10.61 36.66
N SER A 33 0.89 -9.47 36.28
CA SER A 33 0.77 -8.30 37.15
C SER A 33 0.01 -8.66 38.44
N ASP A 34 -1.10 -9.39 38.34
CA ASP A 34 -1.90 -9.81 39.50
C ASP A 34 -1.15 -10.75 40.47
N THR A 35 -0.20 -11.55 39.94
CA THR A 35 0.60 -12.47 40.75
C THR A 35 1.86 -11.85 41.35
N CYS A 36 2.13 -10.57 41.10
CA CYS A 36 3.31 -9.88 41.63
C CYS A 36 3.24 -9.71 43.15
N LYS A 37 4.38 -9.93 43.79
CA LYS A 37 4.50 -9.89 45.27
C LYS A 37 4.86 -8.50 45.79
N SER A 38 5.51 -7.68 44.97
CA SER A 38 5.86 -6.30 45.30
C SER A 38 5.11 -5.33 44.40
N ASP A 39 4.86 -4.13 44.91
CA ASP A 39 4.24 -3.06 44.12
C ASP A 39 5.21 -2.49 43.08
N ASP A 40 6.53 -2.59 43.31
CA ASP A 40 7.55 -2.27 42.32
C ASP A 40 7.44 -3.20 41.09
N ASP A 41 7.31 -4.52 41.30
CA ASP A 41 7.14 -5.48 40.20
C ASP A 41 5.85 -5.20 39.40
N LYS A 42 4.75 -4.84 40.08
CA LYS A 42 3.49 -4.47 39.41
C LYS A 42 3.68 -3.26 38.51
N LYS A 43 4.36 -2.24 39.03
CA LYS A 43 4.66 -1.01 38.30
C LYS A 43 5.51 -1.29 37.06
N ASP A 44 6.51 -2.16 37.16
CA ASP A 44 7.32 -2.57 36.00
C ASP A 44 6.46 -3.24 34.90
N TYR A 45 5.48 -4.08 35.29
CA TYR A 45 4.55 -4.69 34.34
C TYR A 45 3.58 -3.68 33.71
N GLU A 46 3.11 -2.68 34.46
CA GLU A 46 2.27 -1.59 33.95
C GLU A 46 3.03 -0.70 32.96
N GLU A 47 4.28 -0.37 33.27
CA GLU A 47 5.17 0.38 32.37
C GLU A 47 5.46 -0.41 31.09
N LEU A 48 5.73 -1.71 31.22
CA LEU A 48 5.91 -2.61 30.07
C LEU A 48 4.65 -2.68 29.21
N ALA A 49 3.47 -2.85 29.82
CA ALA A 49 2.20 -2.88 29.11
C ALA A 49 1.97 -1.60 28.31
N THR A 50 2.24 -0.44 28.94
CA THR A 50 2.12 0.88 28.32
C THR A 50 3.08 1.03 27.14
N ALA A 51 4.33 0.61 27.30
CA ALA A 51 5.33 0.67 26.24
C ALA A 51 4.94 -0.22 25.05
N VAL A 52 4.51 -1.46 25.31
CA VAL A 52 4.06 -2.39 24.24
C VAL A 52 2.82 -1.85 23.54
N MET A 53 1.85 -1.31 24.28
CA MET A 53 0.64 -0.70 23.71
C MET A 53 0.99 0.46 22.78
N SER A 54 1.89 1.35 23.20
CA SER A 54 2.34 2.47 22.35
C SER A 54 2.99 1.99 21.04
N ILE A 55 3.72 0.87 21.06
CA ILE A 55 4.29 0.29 19.85
C ILE A 55 3.19 -0.26 18.95
N VAL A 56 2.24 -1.02 19.50
CA VAL A 56 1.10 -1.57 18.74
C VAL A 56 0.28 -0.44 18.12
N ASP A 57 -0.04 0.61 18.89
CA ASP A 57 -0.77 1.78 18.39
C ASP A 57 -0.06 2.45 17.21
N ARG A 58 1.27 2.62 17.29
CA ARG A 58 2.06 3.18 16.18
C ARG A 58 2.02 2.32 14.93
N ILE A 59 2.05 0.98 15.07
CA ILE A 59 1.96 0.05 13.94
C ILE A 59 0.57 0.10 13.31
N VAL A 60 -0.48 0.07 14.14
CA VAL A 60 -1.87 0.18 13.70
C VAL A 60 -2.09 1.51 12.97
N HIS A 61 -1.66 2.63 13.56
CA HIS A 61 -1.79 3.95 12.95
C HIS A 61 -1.09 4.03 11.60
N LYS A 62 0.18 3.60 11.51
CA LYS A 62 0.93 3.57 10.25
C LYS A 62 0.28 2.67 9.19
N THR A 63 -0.42 1.63 9.61
CA THR A 63 -1.16 0.74 8.70
C THR A 63 -2.42 1.43 8.18
N HIS A 64 -3.18 2.10 9.05
CA HIS A 64 -4.32 2.94 8.64
C HIS A 64 -3.90 4.09 7.71
N GLU A 65 -2.84 4.83 8.04
CA GLU A 65 -2.30 5.90 7.18
C GLU A 65 -2.00 5.39 5.76
N LYS A 66 -1.46 4.16 5.63
CA LYS A 66 -1.18 3.56 4.32
C LYS A 66 -2.46 3.16 3.57
N ILE A 67 -3.46 2.62 4.27
CA ILE A 67 -4.76 2.25 3.68
C ILE A 67 -5.51 3.50 3.21
N ASP A 68 -5.55 4.55 4.04
CA ASP A 68 -6.17 5.82 3.72
C ASP A 68 -5.45 6.48 2.54
N SER A 69 -4.11 6.45 2.53
CA SER A 69 -3.32 6.93 1.39
C SER A 69 -3.60 6.14 0.11
N ALA A 70 -3.74 4.80 0.16
CA ALA A 70 -4.03 4.01 -1.03
C ALA A 70 -5.45 4.29 -1.56
N THR A 71 -6.41 4.47 -0.65
CA THR A 71 -7.80 4.81 -0.97
C THR A 71 -7.91 6.20 -1.58
N ASP A 72 -7.19 7.19 -1.04
CA ASP A 72 -7.19 8.55 -1.57
C ASP A 72 -6.52 8.62 -2.94
N VAL A 73 -5.41 7.90 -3.14
CA VAL A 73 -4.79 7.70 -4.47
C VAL A 73 -5.78 7.09 -5.46
N LEU A 74 -6.55 6.07 -5.05
CA LEU A 74 -7.56 5.45 -5.90
C LEU A 74 -8.69 6.43 -6.26
N LYS A 75 -9.18 7.23 -5.30
CA LYS A 75 -10.18 8.27 -5.56
C LYS A 75 -9.66 9.31 -6.54
N GLU A 76 -8.43 9.78 -6.36
CA GLU A 76 -7.81 10.74 -7.29
C GLU A 76 -7.70 10.17 -8.70
N ILE A 77 -7.36 8.88 -8.86
CA ILE A 77 -7.34 8.22 -10.18
C ILE A 77 -8.75 8.18 -10.79
N LEU A 78 -9.78 7.90 -9.98
CA LEU A 78 -11.16 7.74 -10.45
C LEU A 78 -11.90 9.06 -10.66
N GLU A 79 -11.48 10.15 -10.02
CA GLU A 79 -12.09 11.49 -10.10
C GLU A 79 -12.50 11.91 -11.52
N PRO A 80 -11.66 11.75 -12.58
CA PRO A 80 -12.05 12.17 -13.93
C PRO A 80 -13.21 11.38 -14.53
N ALA A 81 -13.49 10.20 -13.99
CA ALA A 81 -14.55 9.30 -14.46
C ALA A 81 -15.83 9.36 -13.61
N VAL A 82 -15.80 10.04 -12.46
CA VAL A 82 -16.95 10.21 -11.58
C VAL A 82 -17.68 11.50 -11.94
N ASN A 83 -18.98 11.42 -12.18
CA ASN A 83 -19.83 12.60 -12.34
C ASN A 83 -20.57 12.84 -11.02
N GLU A 84 -20.40 14.03 -10.42
CA GLU A 84 -21.05 14.38 -9.15
C GLU A 84 -22.54 14.74 -9.31
N GLU A 85 -22.96 15.12 -10.53
CA GLU A 85 -24.31 15.63 -10.79
C GLU A 85 -25.27 14.57 -11.38
N GLU A 86 -24.74 13.52 -12.01
CA GLU A 86 -25.53 12.47 -12.68
C GLU A 86 -25.06 11.06 -12.29
N GLU A 87 -25.92 10.06 -12.51
CA GLU A 87 -25.55 8.66 -12.34
C GLU A 87 -24.38 8.32 -13.27
N THR A 88 -23.22 8.05 -12.66
CA THR A 88 -22.00 7.80 -13.43
C THR A 88 -22.16 6.53 -14.27
N PRO A 89 -22.02 6.59 -15.61
CA PRO A 89 -22.16 5.42 -16.45
C PRO A 89 -20.96 4.48 -16.26
N TRP A 90 -21.25 3.26 -15.83
CA TRP A 90 -20.24 2.22 -15.59
C TRP A 90 -20.26 1.15 -16.69
N PRO A 91 -19.09 0.71 -17.20
CA PRO A 91 -17.73 1.21 -16.94
C PRO A 91 -17.46 2.60 -17.55
N PRO A 92 -16.40 3.30 -17.14
CA PRO A 92 -15.98 4.56 -17.76
C PRO A 92 -15.67 4.35 -19.24
N LYS A 93 -16.39 5.06 -20.11
CA LYS A 93 -16.24 4.99 -21.57
C LYS A 93 -15.75 6.29 -22.19
N ASP A 94 -15.79 7.40 -21.45
CA ASP A 94 -15.35 8.69 -21.96
C ASP A 94 -13.84 8.66 -22.28
N PRO A 95 -13.44 8.83 -23.55
CA PRO A 95 -12.04 8.78 -23.94
C PRO A 95 -11.17 9.85 -23.26
N GLU A 96 -11.73 11.02 -22.95
CA GLU A 96 -10.97 12.11 -22.33
C GLU A 96 -10.74 11.87 -20.82
N ALA A 97 -11.76 11.37 -20.11
CA ALA A 97 -11.62 10.85 -18.75
C ALA A 97 -10.55 9.74 -18.70
N LEU A 98 -10.62 8.75 -19.60
CA LEU A 98 -9.66 7.63 -19.62
C LEU A 98 -8.22 8.09 -19.88
N LYS A 99 -7.98 9.02 -20.80
CA LYS A 99 -6.65 9.61 -21.01
C LYS A 99 -6.15 10.35 -19.78
N THR A 100 -7.05 11.02 -19.05
CA THR A 100 -6.72 11.73 -17.82
C THR A 100 -6.35 10.76 -16.71
N MET A 101 -7.11 9.67 -16.56
CA MET A 101 -6.79 8.58 -15.63
C MET A 101 -5.42 7.96 -15.95
N GLU A 102 -5.12 7.69 -17.23
CA GLU A 102 -3.82 7.17 -17.66
C GLU A 102 -2.65 8.10 -17.29
N LYS A 103 -2.83 9.41 -17.47
CA LYS A 103 -1.83 10.41 -17.08
C LYS A 103 -1.62 10.43 -15.56
N LYS A 104 -2.70 10.39 -14.76
CA LYS A 104 -2.63 10.34 -13.29
C LYS A 104 -1.90 9.08 -12.81
N ILE A 105 -2.25 7.91 -13.35
CA ILE A 105 -1.57 6.64 -13.05
C ILE A 105 -0.08 6.74 -13.35
N PHE A 106 0.29 7.27 -14.53
CA PHE A 106 1.69 7.43 -14.88
C PHE A 106 2.42 8.40 -13.94
N GLN A 107 1.79 9.51 -13.56
CA GLN A 107 2.38 10.47 -12.62
C GLN A 107 2.58 9.86 -11.23
N MET A 108 1.55 9.21 -10.68
CA MET A 108 1.59 8.60 -9.35
C MET A 108 2.60 7.45 -9.25
N GLU A 109 2.78 6.69 -10.34
CA GLU A 109 3.85 5.70 -10.46
C GLU A 109 5.24 6.36 -10.32
N GLN A 110 5.48 7.49 -10.98
CA GLN A 110 6.75 8.23 -10.87
C GLN A 110 6.98 8.80 -9.47
N GLU A 111 5.90 9.17 -8.79
CA GLU A 111 5.91 9.62 -7.39
C GLU A 111 6.03 8.45 -6.39
N GLY A 112 6.00 7.20 -6.86
CA GLY A 112 6.11 6.01 -6.02
C GLY A 112 4.85 5.69 -5.19
N LYS A 113 3.70 6.26 -5.55
CA LYS A 113 2.41 6.08 -4.84
C LYS A 113 1.67 4.80 -5.24
N LEU A 114 2.01 4.20 -6.37
CA LEU A 114 1.40 2.94 -6.84
C LEU A 114 2.23 1.73 -6.40
N ASP A 115 2.48 1.64 -5.10
CA ASP A 115 3.27 0.54 -4.52
C ASP A 115 2.46 -0.77 -4.41
N GLU A 116 3.12 -1.82 -3.91
CA GLU A 116 2.47 -3.12 -3.68
C GLU A 116 1.28 -3.02 -2.72
N GLY A 117 1.32 -2.07 -1.77
CA GLY A 117 0.22 -1.79 -0.84
C GLY A 117 -1.01 -1.25 -1.56
N PHE A 118 -0.82 -0.27 -2.45
CA PHE A 118 -1.90 0.23 -3.31
C PHE A 118 -2.54 -0.88 -4.16
N LEU A 119 -1.72 -1.68 -4.84
CA LEU A 119 -2.22 -2.77 -5.69
C LEU A 119 -2.95 -3.85 -4.89
N ALA A 120 -2.46 -4.17 -3.68
CA ALA A 120 -3.10 -5.11 -2.79
C ALA A 120 -4.47 -4.59 -2.32
N GLU A 121 -4.57 -3.30 -2.00
CA GLU A 121 -5.82 -2.65 -1.60
C GLU A 121 -6.85 -2.65 -2.73
N VAL A 122 -6.49 -2.18 -3.93
CA VAL A 122 -7.39 -2.21 -5.10
C VAL A 122 -7.87 -3.64 -5.41
N SER A 123 -6.98 -4.62 -5.28
CA SER A 123 -7.32 -6.03 -5.49
C SER A 123 -8.25 -6.58 -4.40
N ALA A 124 -8.05 -6.19 -3.14
CA ALA A 124 -8.91 -6.56 -2.03
C ALA A 124 -10.31 -5.96 -2.19
N GLN A 125 -10.42 -4.67 -2.52
CA GLN A 125 -11.68 -4.00 -2.80
C GLN A 125 -12.40 -4.63 -4.00
N LEU A 126 -11.67 -5.01 -5.06
CA LEU A 126 -12.26 -5.68 -6.22
C LEU A 126 -12.83 -7.06 -5.86
N ARG A 127 -12.15 -7.82 -5.00
CA ARG A 127 -12.66 -9.11 -4.51
C ARG A 127 -13.94 -8.91 -3.71
N GLN A 128 -13.97 -7.94 -2.79
CA GLN A 128 -15.16 -7.62 -2.00
C GLN A 128 -16.32 -7.18 -2.89
N ALA A 129 -16.08 -6.32 -3.89
CA ALA A 129 -17.10 -5.87 -4.83
C ALA A 129 -17.68 -6.99 -5.70
N LYS A 130 -16.91 -8.06 -5.95
CA LYS A 130 -17.39 -9.27 -6.67
C LYS A 130 -18.27 -10.17 -5.80
N GLU A 131 -17.96 -10.22 -4.51
CA GLU A 131 -18.74 -10.98 -3.52
C GLU A 131 -20.06 -10.26 -3.20
N ASP A 132 -20.05 -8.93 -3.25
CA ASP A 132 -21.20 -8.04 -3.06
C ASP A 132 -21.88 -7.71 -4.41
N ALA A 133 -22.83 -8.56 -4.85
CA ALA A 133 -23.52 -8.43 -6.13
C ALA A 133 -24.30 -7.11 -6.33
N ASP A 134 -24.45 -6.29 -5.28
CA ASP A 134 -25.14 -4.99 -5.32
C ASP A 134 -24.27 -3.85 -5.87
N LYS A 135 -22.97 -4.06 -6.17
CA LYS A 135 -22.07 -2.98 -6.62
C LYS A 135 -21.32 -3.27 -7.94
N PRO A 136 -22.02 -3.61 -9.05
CA PRO A 136 -21.39 -3.89 -10.33
C PRO A 136 -20.60 -2.70 -10.91
N GLY A 137 -20.99 -1.47 -10.57
CA GLY A 137 -20.27 -0.26 -10.98
C GLY A 137 -18.88 -0.13 -10.36
N LEU A 138 -18.75 -0.45 -9.08
CA LEU A 138 -17.46 -0.43 -8.36
C LEU A 138 -16.53 -1.51 -8.88
N GLU A 139 -17.04 -2.71 -9.14
CA GLU A 139 -16.24 -3.76 -9.77
C GLU A 139 -15.65 -3.28 -11.11
N ALA A 140 -16.49 -2.69 -11.97
CA ALA A 140 -16.08 -2.20 -13.28
C ALA A 140 -15.03 -1.09 -13.20
N MET A 141 -15.13 -0.19 -12.21
CA MET A 141 -14.13 0.84 -11.92
C MET A 141 -12.77 0.26 -11.57
N LEU A 142 -12.75 -0.62 -10.57
CA LEU A 142 -11.51 -1.20 -10.04
C LEU A 142 -10.82 -2.05 -11.10
N GLN A 143 -11.60 -2.82 -11.88
CA GLN A 143 -11.08 -3.52 -13.05
C GLN A 143 -10.45 -2.56 -14.07
N LYS A 144 -11.09 -1.41 -14.34
CA LYS A 144 -10.57 -0.44 -15.29
C LYS A 144 -9.26 0.18 -14.81
N VAL A 145 -9.15 0.54 -13.53
CA VAL A 145 -7.90 1.06 -12.94
C VAL A 145 -6.76 0.07 -13.11
N LEU A 146 -6.98 -1.21 -12.79
CA LEU A 146 -5.97 -2.26 -12.95
C LEU A 146 -5.56 -2.47 -14.42
N GLN A 147 -6.52 -2.39 -15.35
CA GLN A 147 -6.23 -2.47 -16.79
C GLN A 147 -5.38 -1.29 -17.27
N LEU A 148 -5.71 -0.07 -16.84
CA LEU A 148 -4.94 1.13 -17.20
C LEU A 148 -3.53 1.07 -16.61
N TYR A 149 -3.38 0.62 -15.36
CA TYR A 149 -2.07 0.37 -14.75
C TYR A 149 -1.25 -0.65 -15.55
N ALA A 150 -1.83 -1.78 -15.93
CA ALA A 150 -1.14 -2.77 -16.77
C ALA A 150 -0.74 -2.20 -18.14
N SER A 151 -1.63 -1.43 -18.77
CA SER A 151 -1.40 -0.81 -20.07
C SER A 151 -0.34 0.29 -20.04
N THR A 152 -0.18 1.02 -18.93
CA THR A 152 0.70 2.19 -18.84
C THR A 152 2.04 1.91 -18.17
N VAL A 153 2.05 1.15 -17.08
CA VAL A 153 3.23 0.87 -16.25
C VAL A 153 3.87 -0.45 -16.66
N LEU A 154 3.09 -1.52 -16.77
CA LEU A 154 3.64 -2.85 -17.07
C LEU A 154 4.02 -3.04 -18.54
N SER A 155 3.30 -2.42 -19.47
CA SER A 155 3.67 -2.44 -20.90
C SER A 155 5.06 -1.86 -21.11
N LYS A 156 5.36 -0.70 -20.51
CA LYS A 156 6.67 -0.03 -20.60
C LYS A 156 7.79 -0.85 -19.95
N ARG A 157 7.54 -1.45 -18.79
CA ARG A 157 8.48 -2.39 -18.14
C ARG A 157 8.70 -3.66 -18.98
N SER A 158 7.71 -4.11 -19.74
CA SER A 158 7.81 -5.29 -20.62
C SER A 158 8.58 -5.02 -21.92
N TYR A 159 8.53 -3.80 -22.47
CA TYR A 159 9.32 -3.43 -23.65
C TYR A 159 10.82 -3.24 -23.37
N ALA A 160 11.22 -3.05 -22.10
CA ALA A 160 12.62 -3.12 -21.69
C ALA A 160 13.21 -4.55 -21.76
N LYS A 161 12.40 -5.56 -22.12
CA LYS A 161 12.81 -6.96 -22.26
C LYS A 161 12.90 -7.36 -23.74
N LYS A 162 13.81 -6.77 -24.51
CA LYS A 162 14.16 -7.27 -25.87
C LYS A 162 15.51 -7.97 -25.86
N GLY A 163 15.46 -9.30 -25.73
CA GLY A 163 16.58 -10.22 -25.94
C GLY A 163 17.24 -10.72 -24.65
N ASN A 164 16.75 -11.85 -24.13
CA ASN A 164 17.35 -12.81 -23.16
C ASN A 164 18.44 -12.39 -22.15
N THR A 165 18.53 -11.12 -21.77
CA THR A 165 19.43 -10.63 -20.73
C THR A 165 18.74 -9.46 -20.04
N LEU A 166 18.46 -9.62 -18.75
CA LEU A 166 17.89 -8.57 -17.91
C LEU A 166 18.96 -7.49 -17.70
N PHE A 167 18.86 -6.38 -18.42
CA PHE A 167 19.57 -5.15 -18.06
C PHE A 167 18.60 -4.27 -17.27
N ILE A 168 18.89 -4.09 -15.98
CA ILE A 168 18.23 -3.06 -15.17
C ILE A 168 18.89 -1.73 -15.56
N GLU A 169 18.30 -1.02 -16.51
CA GLU A 169 18.70 0.36 -16.80
C GLU A 169 17.93 1.28 -15.84
N PHE A 170 18.53 1.58 -14.69
CA PHE A 170 18.14 2.74 -13.90
C PHE A 170 18.41 3.97 -14.76
N SER A 171 17.35 4.59 -15.28
CA SER A 171 17.47 5.87 -15.96
C SER A 171 17.85 6.93 -14.92
N MET A 172 19.15 7.07 -14.68
CA MET A 172 19.70 8.24 -14.00
C MET A 172 19.49 9.43 -14.93
N HIS A 173 18.53 10.28 -14.58
CA HIS A 173 18.36 11.58 -15.17
C HIS A 173 19.65 12.39 -14.94
N HIS A 174 20.51 12.48 -15.95
CA HIS A 174 21.64 13.40 -15.96
C HIS A 174 21.09 14.80 -16.28
N PRO A 175 21.28 15.82 -15.42
CA PRO A 175 20.84 17.17 -15.75
C PRO A 175 21.77 17.76 -16.82
N LEU A 176 21.14 18.28 -17.87
CA LEU A 176 21.77 19.06 -18.94
C LEU A 176 22.54 20.25 -18.35
N VAL A 177 23.87 20.22 -18.43
CA VAL A 177 24.68 21.43 -18.26
C VAL A 177 24.80 22.12 -19.61
N THR A 178 24.00 23.17 -19.78
CA THR A 178 24.22 24.22 -20.76
C THR A 178 25.33 25.15 -20.29
N LYS A 179 26.46 25.17 -21.01
CA LYS A 179 27.43 26.27 -21.11
C LYS A 179 28.11 26.05 -22.47
N GLY A 180 27.91 26.87 -23.48
CA GLY A 180 28.05 28.31 -23.48
C GLY A 180 29.23 28.62 -24.42
N MET A 181 28.92 28.71 -25.71
CA MET A 181 29.84 29.16 -26.76
C MET A 181 30.27 30.60 -26.47
N LYS A 182 31.57 30.90 -26.52
CA LYS A 182 32.09 32.25 -26.83
C LYS A 182 33.58 32.18 -27.24
N CYS A 183 33.79 32.57 -28.49
CA CYS A 183 34.99 33.10 -29.16
C CYS A 183 36.25 32.23 -29.21
#